data_AF-A0A2T9ZMI1-F1
#
_entry.id   AF-A0A2T9ZMI1-F1
#
_cell.length_a   1.000
_cell.length_b   1.000
_cell.length_c   1.000
_cell.angle_alpha   90.00
_cell.angle_beta   90.00
_cell.angle_gamma   90.00
#
_symmetry.space_group_name_H-M   'P 1'
#
loop_
_entity.id
_entity.type
_entity.pdbx_description
1 polymer ?
#
loop_
_entity_poly.entity_id
_entity_poly.type
_entity_poly.pdbx_seq_one_letter_code
_entity_poly.pdbx_strand_id
1 'polypeptide(L)'
;MSEEKTTDPNEALADEWAAALDEQDENESEEKAAAASFDELRDESGNDAVNMDAILDVPVTISMEIGRTKINIRNLLQLNQGSVVELDRLAGEPMDVLVNGTLIAQGEVVVVN
;
A
#
# COMPACT_ATOMS: atom_id res chain seq x y z
N MET A 1 -55.16 -12.45 70.34
CA MET A 1 -55.12 -12.87 68.92
C MET A 1 -54.25 -11.85 68.22
N SER A 2 -53.28 -12.33 67.47
CA SER A 2 -52.17 -11.57 66.91
C SER A 2 -52.65 -10.73 65.72
N GLU A 3 -52.38 -9.42 65.75
CA GLU A 3 -52.54 -8.58 64.56
C GLU A 3 -51.28 -8.74 63.70
N GLU A 4 -51.48 -9.37 62.54
CA GLU A 4 -50.49 -9.68 61.52
C GLU A 4 -50.10 -8.38 60.81
N LYS A 5 -48.81 -8.01 60.85
CA LYS A 5 -48.28 -6.81 60.18
C LYS A 5 -48.11 -7.13 58.70
N THR A 6 -49.08 -6.75 57.88
CA THR A 6 -48.99 -6.83 56.42
C THR A 6 -48.00 -5.76 55.93
N THR A 7 -46.76 -6.15 55.65
CA THR A 7 -45.78 -5.28 54.99
C THR A 7 -46.18 -5.11 53.53
N ASP A 8 -46.38 -3.87 53.08
CA ASP A 8 -46.68 -3.55 51.69
C ASP A 8 -45.47 -3.91 50.80
N PRO A 9 -45.63 -4.73 49.74
CA PRO A 9 -44.52 -5.19 48.91
C PRO A 9 -43.82 -4.07 48.13
N ASN A 10 -44.47 -2.92 47.97
CA ASN A 10 -43.90 -1.75 47.29
C ASN A 10 -42.92 -0.97 48.19
N GLU A 11 -43.09 -1.01 49.52
CA GLU A 11 -42.15 -0.40 50.46
C GLU A 11 -40.85 -1.21 50.54
N ALA A 12 -40.94 -2.54 50.56
CA ALA A 12 -39.77 -3.42 50.58
C ALA A 12 -38.87 -3.27 49.34
N LEU A 13 -39.48 -3.09 48.16
CA LEU A 13 -38.75 -2.82 46.91
C LEU A 13 -38.08 -1.43 46.90
N ALA A 14 -38.73 -0.44 47.52
CA ALA A 14 -38.17 0.91 47.65
C ALA A 14 -36.97 0.93 48.61
N ASP A 15 -37.04 0.20 49.71
CA ASP A 15 -35.94 0.06 50.67
C ASP A 15 -34.75 -0.69 50.07
N GLU A 16 -34.99 -1.73 49.27
CA GLU A 16 -33.95 -2.47 48.54
C GLU A 16 -33.26 -1.59 47.48
N TRP A 17 -34.02 -0.74 46.79
CA TRP A 17 -33.47 0.24 45.85
C TRP A 17 -32.70 1.36 46.53
N ALA A 18 -33.16 1.83 47.70
CA ALA A 18 -32.48 2.85 48.48
C ALA A 18 -31.14 2.34 49.04
N ALA A 19 -31.12 1.10 49.56
CA ALA A 19 -29.89 0.47 50.05
C ALA A 19 -28.84 0.27 48.94
N ALA A 20 -29.27 -0.08 47.73
CA ALA A 20 -28.37 -0.25 46.58
C ALA A 20 -27.75 1.08 46.08
N LEU A 21 -28.43 2.21 46.29
CA LEU A 21 -27.92 3.55 45.96
C LEU A 21 -26.96 4.07 47.04
N ASP A 22 -27.29 3.87 48.32
CA ASP A 22 -26.40 4.21 49.44
C ASP A 22 -25.08 3.40 49.39
N GLU A 23 -25.12 2.14 48.94
CA GLU A 23 -23.91 1.34 48.69
C GLU A 23 -23.07 1.85 47.49
N GLN A 24 -23.68 2.53 46.51
CA GLN A 24 -22.92 3.18 45.43
C GLN A 24 -22.25 4.46 45.90
N ASP A 25 -22.89 5.23 46.79
CA ASP A 25 -22.35 6.48 47.32
C ASP A 25 -21.17 6.25 48.30
N GLU A 26 -21.17 5.16 49.07
CA GLU A 26 -20.10 4.88 50.05
C GLU A 26 -18.80 4.30 49.45
N ASN A 27 -18.79 3.89 48.17
CA ASN A 27 -17.59 3.39 47.49
C ASN A 27 -17.05 4.31 46.39
N GLU A 28 -17.54 5.55 46.32
CA GLU A 28 -16.91 6.63 45.52
C GLU A 28 -15.82 7.34 46.34
N SER A 29 -14.84 6.57 46.81
CA SER A 29 -13.54 7.15 47.15
C SER A 29 -12.84 7.58 45.87
N GLU A 30 -13.08 8.83 45.47
CA GLU A 30 -12.26 9.70 44.62
C GLU A 30 -11.23 9.03 43.69
N GLU A 31 -11.67 8.25 42.70
CA GLU A 31 -10.97 8.15 41.43
C GLU A 31 -11.99 8.37 40.33
N LYS A 32 -12.32 9.65 40.09
CA LYS A 32 -12.86 10.07 38.79
C LYS A 32 -11.86 9.61 37.74
N ALA A 33 -12.10 8.45 37.15
CA ALA A 33 -11.34 7.96 36.03
C ALA A 33 -11.40 9.05 34.95
N ALA A 34 -10.32 9.83 34.85
CA ALA A 34 -10.19 10.85 33.84
C ALA A 34 -10.18 10.13 32.51
N ALA A 35 -11.23 10.32 31.71
CA ALA A 35 -11.27 9.83 30.36
C ALA A 35 -10.00 10.35 29.66
N ALA A 36 -9.10 9.45 29.28
CA ALA A 36 -7.90 9.80 28.56
C ALA A 36 -8.32 10.55 27.29
N SER A 37 -7.87 11.80 27.14
CA SER A 37 -8.02 12.51 25.88
C SER A 37 -7.09 11.86 24.88
N PHE A 38 -7.66 10.99 24.05
CA PHE A 38 -6.96 10.47 22.89
C PHE A 38 -6.88 11.60 21.87
N ASP A 39 -5.65 11.89 21.43
CA ASP A 39 -5.45 12.72 20.25
C ASP A 39 -6.07 11.98 19.06
N GLU A 40 -6.94 12.65 18.30
CA GLU A 40 -7.48 12.08 17.07
C GLU A 40 -6.30 11.76 16.16
N LEU A 41 -6.15 10.48 15.81
CA LEU A 41 -5.16 10.06 14.82
C LEU A 41 -5.50 10.73 13.50
N ARG A 42 -4.79 11.84 13.23
CA ARG A 42 -4.82 12.50 11.94
C ARG A 42 -4.18 11.57 10.93
N ASP A 43 -4.84 11.44 9.80
CA ASP A 43 -4.27 10.77 8.65
C ASP A 43 -3.07 11.58 8.15
N GLU A 44 -1.89 11.21 8.63
CA GLU A 44 -0.59 11.73 8.16
C GLU A 44 -0.26 11.18 6.77
N SER A 45 -1.19 10.56 6.04
CA SER A 45 -1.12 10.54 4.57
C SER A 45 -1.51 11.91 4.01
N GLY A 46 -0.97 12.96 4.63
CA GLY A 46 -1.01 14.32 4.12
C GLY A 46 -0.18 14.36 2.86
N ASN A 47 -0.81 14.01 1.73
CA ASN A 47 -0.38 14.25 0.37
C ASN A 47 1.14 14.43 0.26
N ASP A 48 1.89 13.40 0.67
CA ASP A 48 3.17 13.13 0.05
C ASP A 48 2.77 12.72 -1.38
N ALA A 49 2.47 13.74 -2.18
CA ALA A 49 2.81 13.75 -3.58
C ALA A 49 4.30 13.43 -3.57
N VAL A 50 4.60 12.13 -3.49
CA VAL A 50 5.94 11.54 -3.52
C VAL A 50 6.67 12.40 -4.50
N ASN A 51 7.65 13.16 -4.00
CA ASN A 51 8.15 14.37 -4.63
C ASN A 51 8.34 14.09 -6.12
N MET A 52 7.34 14.45 -6.94
CA MET A 52 7.17 13.80 -8.25
C MET A 52 8.33 14.18 -9.16
N ASP A 53 8.86 15.37 -8.94
CA ASP A 53 10.10 15.91 -9.49
C ASP A 53 11.28 14.94 -9.27
N ALA A 54 11.39 14.33 -8.09
CA ALA A 54 12.45 13.36 -7.80
C ALA A 54 12.29 12.04 -8.57
N ILE A 55 11.06 11.62 -8.92
CA ILE A 55 10.81 10.44 -9.76
C ILE A 55 11.13 10.74 -11.23
N LEU A 56 10.81 11.95 -11.70
CA LEU A 56 11.06 12.39 -13.08
C LEU A 56 12.55 12.42 -13.42
N ASP A 57 13.41 12.65 -12.43
CA ASP A 57 14.87 12.70 -12.58
C ASP A 57 15.57 11.33 -12.47
N VAL A 58 14.82 10.24 -12.28
CA VAL A 58 15.41 8.89 -12.18
C VAL A 58 15.99 8.48 -13.55
N PRO A 59 17.30 8.24 -13.67
CA PRO A 59 17.92 7.86 -14.93
C PRO A 59 17.48 6.46 -15.35
N VAL A 60 17.17 6.29 -16.64
CA VAL A 60 16.81 5.00 -17.24
C VAL A 60 17.74 4.68 -18.42
N THR A 61 18.02 3.39 -18.62
CA THR A 61 18.80 2.94 -19.78
C THR A 61 17.86 2.71 -20.95
N ILE A 62 18.07 3.50 -22.02
CA ILE A 62 17.40 3.30 -23.30
C ILE A 62 18.35 2.53 -24.21
N SER A 63 17.85 1.46 -24.82
CA SER A 63 18.56 0.65 -25.79
C SER A 63 17.75 0.55 -27.07
N MET A 64 18.42 0.50 -28.21
CA MET A 64 17.78 0.36 -29.51
C MET A 64 18.29 -0.91 -30.20
N GLU A 65 17.37 -1.76 -30.65
CA GLU A 65 17.68 -3.04 -31.27
C GLU A 65 17.40 -3.00 -32.78
N ILE A 66 18.40 -3.35 -33.57
CA ILE A 66 18.24 -3.55 -35.03
C ILE A 66 17.38 -4.80 -35.26
N GLY A 67 17.65 -5.89 -34.54
CA GLY A 67 16.92 -7.13 -34.64
C GLY A 67 17.50 -8.24 -33.75
N ARG A 68 16.77 -9.34 -33.66
CA ARG A 68 17.14 -10.55 -32.92
C ARG A 68 17.12 -11.75 -33.85
N THR A 69 17.88 -12.79 -33.51
CA THR A 69 17.74 -14.10 -34.13
C THR A 69 18.03 -15.20 -33.12
N LYS A 70 17.51 -16.40 -33.40
CA LYS A 70 17.77 -17.58 -32.59
C LYS A 70 18.76 -18.49 -33.31
N ILE A 71 19.91 -18.73 -32.68
CA ILE A 71 20.91 -19.68 -33.17
C ILE A 71 21.17 -20.77 -32.14
N ASN A 72 21.49 -21.98 -32.62
CA ASN A 72 21.86 -23.08 -31.74
C ASN A 72 23.21 -22.81 -31.05
N ILE A 73 23.38 -23.29 -29.82
CA ILE A 73 24.61 -23.11 -29.02
C ILE A 73 25.86 -23.53 -29.82
N ARG A 74 25.78 -24.62 -30.59
CA ARG A 74 26.87 -25.08 -31.46
C ARG A 74 27.31 -24.00 -32.45
N ASN A 75 26.37 -23.33 -33.11
CA ASN A 75 26.67 -22.31 -34.11
C ASN A 75 27.21 -21.05 -33.43
N LEU A 76 26.67 -20.69 -32.26
CA LEU A 76 27.16 -19.56 -31.45
C LEU A 76 28.64 -19.74 -31.05
N LEU A 77 29.03 -20.93 -30.61
CA LEU A 77 30.42 -21.24 -30.24
C LEU A 77 31.39 -21.26 -31.43
N GLN A 78 30.87 -21.34 -32.65
CA GLN A 78 31.66 -21.31 -33.90
C GLN A 78 31.81 -19.90 -34.48
N LEU A 79 31.15 -18.90 -33.90
CA LEU A 79 31.28 -17.51 -34.35
C LEU A 79 32.69 -17.00 -34.07
N ASN A 80 33.29 -16.39 -35.08
CA ASN A 80 34.61 -15.80 -35.03
C ASN A 80 34.57 -14.43 -35.69
N GLN A 81 35.69 -13.70 -35.64
CA GLN A 81 35.81 -12.45 -36.37
C GLN A 81 35.52 -12.68 -37.87
N GLY A 82 34.61 -11.88 -38.42
CA GLY A 82 34.17 -11.99 -39.82
C GLY A 82 32.97 -12.92 -40.04
N SER A 83 32.43 -13.58 -39.01
CA SER A 83 31.16 -14.29 -39.12
C SER A 83 30.00 -13.31 -39.36
N VAL A 84 29.12 -13.63 -40.31
CA VAL A 84 27.91 -12.87 -40.62
C VAL A 84 26.71 -13.64 -40.08
N VAL A 85 25.86 -12.95 -39.31
CA VAL A 85 24.64 -13.50 -38.73
C VAL A 85 23.44 -12.74 -39.28
N GLU A 86 22.53 -13.45 -39.92
CA GLU A 86 21.26 -12.90 -40.37
C GLU A 86 20.33 -12.69 -39.18
N LEU A 87 19.61 -11.57 -39.16
CA LEU A 87 18.64 -11.24 -38.11
C LEU A 87 17.22 -11.53 -38.63
N ASP A 88 16.26 -11.77 -37.72
CA ASP A 88 14.87 -12.09 -38.07
C ASP A 88 14.07 -10.86 -38.59
N ARG A 89 14.77 -9.84 -39.09
CA ARG A 89 14.21 -8.54 -39.44
C ARG A 89 14.58 -8.12 -40.85
N LEU A 90 13.61 -7.58 -41.59
CA LEU A 90 13.81 -7.04 -42.92
C LEU A 90 14.50 -5.67 -42.89
N ALA A 91 15.34 -5.41 -43.89
CA ALA A 91 15.98 -4.11 -44.07
C ALA A 91 14.94 -3.03 -44.35
N GLY A 92 15.05 -1.89 -43.66
CA GLY A 92 14.16 -0.73 -43.82
C GLY A 92 13.00 -0.67 -42.84
N GLU A 93 12.84 -1.64 -41.94
CA GLU A 93 11.87 -1.57 -40.86
C GLU A 93 12.40 -0.72 -39.66
N PRO A 94 11.51 -0.04 -38.90
CA PRO A 94 11.90 0.89 -37.83
C PRO A 94 12.41 0.19 -36.56
N MET A 95 13.61 0.49 -36.10
CA MET A 95 14.30 -0.13 -34.95
C MET A 95 13.46 -0.12 -33.65
N ASP A 96 13.53 -1.21 -32.88
CA ASP A 96 12.80 -1.31 -31.62
C ASP A 96 13.52 -0.51 -30.53
N VAL A 97 12.78 0.27 -29.74
CA VAL A 97 13.30 1.06 -28.63
C VAL A 97 12.84 0.44 -27.31
N LEU A 98 13.81 0.04 -26.50
CA LEU A 98 13.57 -0.62 -25.22
C LEU A 98 14.05 0.25 -24.06
N VAL A 99 13.27 0.26 -22.98
CA VAL A 99 13.65 0.83 -21.68
C VAL A 99 13.70 -0.30 -20.68
N ASN A 100 14.86 -0.54 -20.06
CA ASN A 100 15.07 -1.65 -19.12
C ASN A 100 14.54 -3.01 -19.66
N GLY A 101 14.72 -3.26 -20.97
CA GLY A 101 14.26 -4.48 -21.64
C GLY A 101 12.78 -4.52 -22.03
N THR A 102 12.01 -3.47 -21.75
CA THR A 102 10.60 -3.36 -22.17
C THR A 102 10.49 -2.55 -23.45
N LEU A 103 9.84 -3.10 -24.49
CA LEU A 103 9.56 -2.38 -25.73
C LEU A 103 8.61 -1.21 -25.47
N ILE A 104 9.03 0.00 -25.80
CA ILE A 104 8.23 1.22 -25.60
C ILE A 104 7.85 1.92 -26.90
N ALA A 105 8.65 1.78 -27.96
CA ALA A 105 8.48 2.51 -29.20
C ALA A 105 9.24 1.84 -30.36
N GLN A 106 9.03 2.39 -31.56
CA GLN A 106 9.83 2.10 -32.75
C GLN A 106 10.38 3.41 -33.30
N GLY A 107 11.60 3.39 -33.82
CA GLY A 107 12.31 4.58 -34.30
C GLY A 107 13.10 4.32 -35.57
N GLU A 108 13.40 5.40 -36.29
CA GLU A 108 14.24 5.37 -37.49
C GLU A 108 15.53 6.15 -37.22
N VAL A 109 16.64 5.69 -37.79
CA VAL A 109 17.92 6.39 -37.68
C VAL A 109 17.97 7.52 -38.71
N VAL A 110 17.97 8.75 -38.21
CA VAL A 110 18.16 9.96 -39.01
C VAL A 110 19.56 10.52 -38.81
N VAL A 111 20.21 10.95 -39.88
CA VAL A 111 21.49 11.65 -39.81
C VAL A 111 21.24 13.15 -39.94
N VAL A 112 21.70 13.91 -38.94
CA VAL A 112 21.64 15.38 -38.94
C VAL A 112 23.07 15.89 -39.14
N ASN A 113 23.27 16.78 -40.12
CA ASN A 113 24.56 17.40 -40.45
C ASN A 113 24.58 18.87 -40.02
#